data_AF-A0A151UHQ2-F1
#
_entry.id   AF-A0A151UHQ2-F1
#
_cell.length_a   1.000
_cell.length_b   1.000
_cell.length_c   1.000
_cell.angle_alpha   90.00
_cell.angle_beta   90.00
_cell.angle_gamma   90.00
#
_symmetry.space_group_name_H-M   'P 1'
#
loop_
_entity.id
_entity.type
_entity.pdbx_description
1 polymer ?
#
loop_
_entity_poly.entity_id
_entity_poly.type
_entity_poly.pdbx_seq_one_letter_code
_entity_poly.pdbx_strand_id
1 'polypeptide(L)'
;FLVKFFPASRTTTIRKDISGIRQLMGESLYEYWERFKRLCASYPHHQISEQLLLQYFYEGLNTMDRSMIDAASGGALGNMTPASTRGLIEKMASNSQQFNMRCHSCEGCA
;
A
#
# COMPACT_ATOMS: atom_id res chain seq x y z
N PHE A 1 9.07 -35.77 1.79
CA PHE A 1 8.82 -34.37 1.39
C PHE A 1 7.97 -33.69 2.46
N LEU A 2 8.61 -33.01 3.41
CA LEU A 2 7.93 -32.36 4.54
C LEU A 2 7.47 -30.96 4.10
N VAL A 3 6.23 -30.89 3.62
CA VAL A 3 5.48 -29.62 3.56
C VAL A 3 5.35 -29.15 5.00
N LYS A 4 6.24 -28.23 5.41
CA LYS A 4 6.22 -27.59 6.71
C LYS A 4 4.90 -26.84 6.84
N PHE A 5 3.98 -27.42 7.61
CA PHE A 5 2.79 -26.73 8.09
C PHE A 5 3.25 -25.51 8.89
N PHE A 6 3.12 -24.32 8.30
CA PHE A 6 2.99 -23.13 9.11
C PHE A 6 1.70 -23.33 9.93
N PRO A 7 1.76 -23.26 11.27
CA PRO A 7 0.57 -23.46 12.09
C PRO A 7 -0.52 -22.49 11.63
N ALA A 8 -1.78 -22.93 11.57
CA ALA A 8 -2.92 -22.09 11.17
C ALA A 8 -3.00 -20.76 11.96
N SER A 9 -2.44 -20.74 13.18
CA SER A 9 -2.29 -19.53 14.00
C SER A 9 -1.36 -18.47 13.39
N ARG A 10 -0.29 -18.85 12.69
CA ARG A 10 0.59 -17.90 12.00
C ARG A 10 -0.08 -17.33 10.75
N THR A 11 -0.75 -18.18 9.97
CA THR A 11 -1.51 -17.74 8.77
C THR A 11 -2.65 -16.79 9.12
N THR A 12 -3.31 -16.99 10.27
CA THR A 12 -4.38 -16.10 10.75
C THR A 12 -3.85 -14.75 11.24
N THR A 13 -2.72 -14.71 11.96
CA THR A 13 -2.07 -13.45 12.35
C THR A 13 -1.63 -12.65 11.13
N ILE A 14 -0.98 -13.28 10.14
CA ILE A 14 -0.53 -12.61 8.91
C ILE A 14 -1.69 -11.95 8.16
N ARG A 15 -2.80 -12.69 8.00
CA ARG A 15 -3.99 -12.15 7.33
C ARG A 15 -4.56 -10.97 8.10
N LYS A 16 -4.60 -11.06 9.43
CA LYS A 16 -5.08 -9.97 10.29
C LYS A 16 -4.21 -8.72 10.15
N ASP A 17 -2.89 -8.88 10.17
CA ASP A 17 -1.94 -7.76 10.07
C ASP A 17 -2.03 -7.08 8.70
N ILE A 18 -2.13 -7.86 7.62
CA ILE A 18 -2.28 -7.32 6.26
C ILE A 18 -3.65 -6.64 6.08
N SER A 19 -4.74 -7.28 6.52
CA SER A 19 -6.10 -6.70 6.40
C SER A 19 -6.34 -5.50 7.32
N GLY A 20 -5.58 -5.42 8.42
CA GLY A 20 -5.69 -4.37 9.42
C GLY A 20 -4.72 -3.21 9.20
N ILE A 21 -3.88 -3.27 8.15
CA ILE A 21 -2.94 -2.20 7.87
C ILE A 21 -3.70 -0.91 7.54
N ARG A 22 -3.27 0.19 8.14
CA ARG A 22 -3.83 1.52 7.92
C ARG A 22 -2.72 2.53 7.82
N GLN A 23 -2.90 3.49 6.94
CA GLN A 23 -2.02 4.64 6.82
C GLN A 23 -2.11 5.46 8.11
N LEU A 24 -0.94 5.77 8.69
CA LEU A 24 -0.86 6.52 9.94
C LEU A 24 -1.03 8.02 9.68
N MET A 25 -1.42 8.76 10.73
CA MET A 25 -1.47 10.22 10.65
C MET A 25 -0.07 10.79 10.40
N GLY A 26 0.09 11.59 9.34
CA GLY A 26 1.38 12.15 8.92
C GLY A 26 2.27 11.21 8.11
N GLU A 27 1.88 9.94 7.92
CA GLU A 27 2.59 9.01 7.04
C GLU A 27 2.24 9.32 5.58
N SER A 28 3.27 9.57 4.77
CA SER A 28 3.10 9.79 3.34
C SER A 28 2.65 8.51 2.61
N LEU A 29 2.04 8.66 1.44
CA LEU A 29 1.66 7.52 0.60
C LEU A 29 2.88 6.64 0.25
N TYR A 30 4.05 7.26 0.06
CA TYR A 30 5.31 6.54 -0.15
C TYR A 30 5.68 5.64 1.03
N GLU A 31 5.75 6.20 2.24
CA GLU A 31 6.11 5.46 3.45
C GLU A 31 5.12 4.32 3.72
N TYR A 32 3.82 4.60 3.54
CA TYR A 32 2.77 3.61 3.69
C TYR A 32 2.91 2.46 2.67
N TRP A 33 3.17 2.79 1.39
CA TRP A 33 3.41 1.80 0.34
C TRP A 33 4.65 0.94 0.62
N GLU A 34 5.74 1.55 1.10
CA GLU A 34 6.94 0.82 1.50
C GLU A 34 6.68 -0.12 2.68
N ARG A 35 5.96 0.34 3.70
CA ARG A 35 5.58 -0.48 4.85
C ARG A 35 4.71 -1.67 4.44
N PHE A 36 3.76 -1.44 3.54
CA PHE A 36 2.93 -2.49 2.97
C PHE A 36 3.76 -3.54 2.20
N LYS A 37 4.68 -3.10 1.33
CA LYS A 37 5.59 -4.00 0.60
C LYS A 37 6.45 -4.86 1.54
N ARG A 38 7.00 -4.24 2.60
CA ARG A 38 7.80 -4.96 3.61
C ARG A 38 6.96 -6.00 4.36
N LEU A 39 5.72 -5.65 4.71
CA LEU A 39 4.79 -6.59 5.35
C LEU A 39 4.51 -7.80 4.44
N CYS A 40 4.22 -7.56 3.16
CA CYS A 40 4.02 -8.65 2.18
C CYS A 40 5.28 -9.51 2.00
N ALA A 41 6.45 -8.89 1.88
CA ALA A 41 7.73 -9.59 1.70
C ALA A 41 8.12 -10.46 2.90
N SER A 42 7.68 -10.10 4.11
CA SER A 42 7.92 -10.91 5.31
C SER A 42 7.16 -12.24 5.32
N TYR A 43 6.16 -12.39 4.45
CA TYR A 43 5.29 -13.58 4.39
C TYR A 43 5.12 -14.14 2.97
N PRO A 44 6.18 -14.63 2.31
CA PRO A 44 6.12 -15.04 0.90
C PRO A 44 5.14 -16.20 0.60
N HIS A 45 4.69 -16.93 1.64
CA HIS A 45 3.69 -18.01 1.54
C HIS A 45 2.30 -17.60 2.08
N HIS A 46 1.91 -16.33 1.95
CA HIS A 46 0.65 -15.82 2.50
C HIS A 46 -0.62 -16.40 1.84
N GLN A 47 -0.54 -16.98 0.64
CA GLN A 47 -1.69 -17.50 -0.16
C GLN A 47 -2.79 -16.46 -0.47
N ILE A 48 -2.60 -15.20 -0.10
CA ILE A 48 -3.45 -14.06 -0.47
C ILE A 48 -3.13 -13.66 -1.93
N SER A 49 -4.16 -13.43 -2.74
CA SER A 49 -4.00 -12.94 -4.12
C SER A 49 -3.55 -11.48 -4.17
N GLU A 50 -2.81 -11.10 -5.21
CA GLU A 50 -2.35 -9.71 -5.38
C GLU A 50 -3.51 -8.72 -5.42
N GLN A 51 -4.63 -9.09 -6.05
CA GLN A 51 -5.84 -8.26 -6.06
C GLN A 51 -6.36 -7.98 -4.65
N LEU A 52 -6.40 -9.00 -3.78
CA LEU A 52 -6.87 -8.85 -2.41
C LEU A 52 -5.87 -8.06 -1.54
N LEU A 53 -4.58 -8.20 -1.79
CA LEU A 53 -3.55 -7.36 -1.17
C LEU A 53 -3.76 -5.88 -1.51
N LEU A 54 -3.96 -5.56 -2.79
CA LEU A 54 -4.20 -4.19 -3.24
C LEU A 54 -5.52 -3.63 -2.70
N GLN A 55 -6.55 -4.47 -2.55
CA GLN A 55 -7.80 -4.10 -1.90
C GLN A 55 -7.58 -3.68 -0.44
N TYR A 56 -6.86 -4.48 0.36
CA TYR A 56 -6.54 -4.13 1.74
C TYR A 56 -5.68 -2.87 1.84
N PHE A 57 -4.70 -2.71 0.95
CA PHE A 57 -3.91 -1.48 0.86
C PHE A 57 -4.82 -0.26 0.67
N TYR A 58 -5.71 -0.32 -0.32
CA TYR A 58 -6.64 0.75 -0.65
C TYR A 58 -7.61 1.06 0.49
N GLU A 59 -8.14 0.03 1.16
CA GLU A 59 -9.01 0.15 2.33
C GLU A 59 -8.33 0.79 3.55
N GLY A 60 -7.02 0.62 3.66
CA GLY A 60 -6.20 1.22 4.72
C GLY A 60 -5.76 2.66 4.47
N LEU A 61 -5.93 3.20 3.25
CA LEU A 61 -5.58 4.58 2.92
C LEU A 61 -6.40 5.62 3.72
N ASN A 62 -5.78 6.77 3.97
CA ASN A 62 -6.51 7.95 4.42
C ASN A 62 -7.40 8.51 3.29
N THR A 63 -8.35 9.39 3.64
CA THR A 63 -9.33 9.94 2.68
C THR A 63 -8.69 10.75 1.56
N MET A 64 -7.61 11.50 1.83
CA MET A 64 -6.94 12.35 0.86
C MET A 64 -6.23 11.51 -0.21
N ASP A 65 -5.39 10.57 0.20
CA ASP A 65 -4.65 9.68 -0.69
C ASP A 65 -5.59 8.77 -1.48
N ARG A 66 -6.67 8.30 -0.86
CA ARG A 66 -7.73 7.56 -1.56
C ARG A 66 -8.35 8.39 -2.68
N SER A 67 -8.75 9.63 -2.40
CA SER A 67 -9.34 10.52 -3.41
C SER A 67 -8.38 10.83 -4.56
N MET A 68 -7.09 10.97 -4.28
CA MET A 68 -6.08 11.19 -5.33
C MET A 68 -5.91 9.97 -6.23
N ILE A 69 -5.92 8.78 -5.65
CA ILE A 69 -5.85 7.52 -6.40
C ILE A 69 -7.13 7.28 -7.22
N ASP A 70 -8.31 7.60 -6.68
CA ASP A 70 -9.57 7.49 -7.41
C ASP A 70 -9.59 8.46 -8.61
N ALA A 71 -9.15 9.70 -8.41
CA ALA A 71 -9.03 10.67 -9.50
C ALA A 71 -8.05 10.19 -10.58
N ALA A 72 -6.89 9.65 -10.19
CA ALA A 72 -5.88 9.17 -11.11
C ALA A 72 -6.27 7.87 -11.84
N SER A 73 -7.16 7.06 -11.25
CA SER A 73 -7.73 5.86 -11.87
C SER A 73 -8.98 6.13 -12.71
N GLY A 74 -9.48 7.38 -12.73
CA GLY A 74 -10.75 7.73 -13.37
C GLY A 74 -11.97 7.11 -12.69
N GLY A 75 -11.88 6.80 -11.40
CA GLY A 75 -12.95 6.19 -10.60
C GLY A 75 -13.14 4.68 -10.82
N ALA A 76 -12.24 4.02 -11.55
CA ALA A 76 -12.40 2.62 -11.97
C ALA A 76 -11.33 1.68 -11.39
N LEU A 77 -10.76 1.99 -10.21
CA LEU A 77 -9.67 1.19 -9.63
C LEU A 77 -10.03 -0.29 -9.46
N GLY A 78 -11.27 -0.61 -9.11
CA GLY A 78 -11.75 -1.99 -8.98
C GLY A 78 -11.80 -2.79 -10.30
N ASN A 79 -11.78 -2.11 -11.45
CA ASN A 79 -11.79 -2.72 -12.78
C ASN A 79 -10.38 -2.83 -13.38
N MET A 80 -9.37 -2.23 -12.74
CA MET A 80 -7.99 -2.26 -13.20
C MET A 80 -7.35 -3.61 -12.89
N THR A 81 -6.44 -4.06 -13.76
CA THR A 81 -5.63 -5.24 -13.46
C THR A 81 -4.72 -4.97 -12.26
N PRO A 82 -4.37 -5.98 -11.44
CA PRO A 82 -3.45 -5.80 -10.32
C PRO A 82 -2.13 -5.11 -10.69
N ALA A 83 -1.58 -5.43 -11.87
CA ALA A 83 -0.37 -4.80 -12.40
C ALA A 83 -0.56 -3.29 -12.66
N SER A 84 -1.68 -2.91 -13.29
CA SER A 84 -2.01 -1.50 -13.55
C SER A 84 -2.24 -0.72 -12.25
N THR A 85 -2.97 -1.31 -11.30
CA THR A 85 -3.23 -0.71 -9.98
C THR A 85 -1.93 -0.50 -9.21
N ARG A 86 -1.04 -1.49 -9.22
CA ARG A 86 0.28 -1.40 -8.60
C ARG A 86 1.14 -0.29 -9.24
N GLY A 87 1.19 -0.24 -10.56
CA GLY A 87 1.92 0.81 -11.27
C GLY A 87 1.40 2.22 -10.98
N LEU A 88 0.09 2.37 -10.85
CA LEU A 88 -0.53 3.63 -10.45
C LEU A 88 -0.11 4.03 -9.02
N ILE A 89 -0.23 3.12 -8.06
CA ILE A 89 0.17 3.36 -6.66
C ILE A 89 1.65 3.74 -6.59
N GLU A 90 2.52 3.03 -7.31
CA GLU A 90 3.96 3.30 -7.30
C GLU A 90 4.30 4.67 -7.89
N LYS A 91 3.61 5.08 -8.96
CA LYS A 91 3.71 6.44 -9.51
C LYS A 91 3.25 7.50 -8.51
N MET A 92 2.12 7.29 -7.85
CA MET A 92 1.58 8.24 -6.87
C MET A 92 2.43 8.32 -5.61
N ALA A 93 2.92 7.19 -5.11
CA ALA A 93 3.89 7.11 -4.03
C ALA A 93 5.16 7.92 -4.36
N SER A 94 5.73 7.71 -5.55
CA SER A 94 6.92 8.44 -6.01
C SER A 94 6.65 9.96 -6.10
N ASN A 95 5.47 10.37 -6.57
CA ASN A 95 5.08 11.78 -6.62
C ASN A 95 4.93 12.38 -5.21
N SER A 96 4.37 11.64 -4.25
CA SER A 96 4.23 12.10 -2.86
C SER A 96 5.59 12.36 -2.19
N GLN A 97 6.59 11.51 -2.48
CA GLN A 97 7.96 11.70 -2.02
C GLN A 97 8.59 12.97 -2.61
N GLN A 98 8.36 13.23 -3.90
CA GLN A 98 8.87 14.43 -4.57
C GLN A 98 8.21 15.73 -4.08
N PHE A 99 6.93 15.69 -3.74
CA PHE A 99 6.21 16.85 -3.21
C PHE A 99 6.68 17.20 -1.79
N ASN A 100 6.88 16.20 -0.92
CA ASN A 100 7.46 16.42 0.40
C ASN A 100 8.89 17.02 0.31
N MET A 101 9.71 16.56 -0.64
CA MET A 101 11.04 17.15 -0.85
C MET A 101 10.99 18.61 -1.37
N ARG A 102 9.97 18.97 -2.17
CA ARG A 102 9.81 20.34 -2.69
C ARG A 102 9.29 21.32 -1.65
N CYS A 103 8.45 20.89 -0.71
CA CYS A 103 7.99 21.76 0.38
C CYS A 103 9.11 22.13 1.37
N HIS A 104 10.06 21.21 1.64
CA HIS A 104 11.22 21.52 2.48
C HIS A 104 12.25 22.47 1.83
N SER A 105 12.18 22.71 0.51
CA SER A 105 13.03 23.68 -0.18
C SER A 105 12.43 25.09 -0.24
N CYS A 106 11.24 25.32 0.31
CA CYS A 106 10.60 26.64 0.36
C CYS A 106 10.70 27.35 1.73
N GLU A 107 11.55 26.88 2.66
CA GLU A 107 11.88 27.61 3.91
C GLU A 107 13.16 28.44 3.75
N GLY A 108 13.24 29.24 2.69
CA GLY A 108 14.45 30.01 2.37
C GLY A 108 14.23 31.32 1.60
N CYS A 109 13.03 31.89 1.63
CA CYS A 109 12.81 33.28 1.23
C CYS A 109 12.21 34.05 2.41
N ALA A 110 13.08 34.55 3.29
CA ALA A 110 12.84 35.71 4.12
C ALA A 110 13.75 36.83 3.61
#